data_AF-A0A2P8KBD6-F1
#
_entry.id   AF-A0A2P8KBD6-F1
#
_cell.length_a   1.000
_cell.length_b   1.000
_cell.length_c   1.000
_cell.angle_alpha   90.00
_cell.angle_beta   90.00
_cell.angle_gamma   90.00
#
_symmetry.space_group_name_H-M   'P 1'
#
loop_
_entity.id
_entity.type
_entity.pdbx_description
1 polymer ?
#
loop_
_entity_poly.entity_id
_entity_poly.type
_entity_poly.pdbx_seq_one_letter_code
_entity_poly.pdbx_strand_id
1 'polypeptide(L)'
;MDFLLADQTEPRKKIAHHLGVSLRTLQRYAASGNAPRAVYLTLWFESRWGLSTLNAQAVNEAQHARAWITSLERECERLRGMIRALENAQGQAAANSAVFSAF
;
A
#
# COMPACT_ATOMS: atom_id res chain seq x y z
N MET A 1 -0.29 -14.11 -22.84
CA MET A 1 -1.54 -14.68 -22.31
C MET A 1 -1.34 -16.11 -21.86
N ASP A 2 -0.59 -16.91 -22.60
CA ASP A 2 -0.34 -18.33 -22.29
C ASP A 2 0.14 -18.59 -20.85
N PHE A 3 1.04 -17.77 -20.31
CA PHE A 3 1.49 -17.92 -18.93
C PHE A 3 0.35 -17.72 -17.90
N LEU A 4 -0.53 -16.73 -18.10
CA LEU A 4 -1.68 -16.53 -17.21
C LEU A 4 -2.67 -17.69 -17.29
N LEU A 5 -2.93 -18.19 -18.51
CA LEU A 5 -3.82 -19.34 -18.71
C LEU A 5 -3.23 -20.64 -18.14
N ALA A 6 -1.91 -20.82 -18.22
CA ALA A 6 -1.22 -21.97 -17.64
C ALA A 6 -1.18 -21.94 -16.11
N ASP A 7 -1.29 -20.75 -15.51
CA ASP A 7 -1.32 -20.58 -14.06
C ASP A 7 -2.72 -20.80 -13.45
N GLN A 8 -3.75 -20.93 -14.27
CA GLN A 8 -5.11 -21.23 -13.80
C GLN A 8 -5.25 -22.71 -13.43
N THR A 9 -6.04 -22.98 -12.38
CA THR A 9 -6.33 -24.33 -11.90
C THR A 9 -7.50 -25.00 -12.63
N GLU A 10 -8.45 -24.20 -13.14
CA GLU A 10 -9.64 -24.69 -13.82
C GLU A 10 -9.37 -25.03 -15.30
N PRO A 11 -10.08 -26.00 -15.88
CA PRO A 11 -9.96 -26.32 -17.31
C PRO A 11 -10.42 -25.15 -18.18
N ARG A 12 -9.77 -24.99 -19.34
CA ARG A 12 -10.01 -23.89 -20.30
C ARG A 12 -11.48 -23.70 -20.69
N LYS A 13 -12.28 -24.78 -20.72
CA LYS A 13 -13.72 -24.71 -21.01
C LYS A 13 -14.49 -23.96 -19.91
N LYS A 14 -14.17 -24.21 -18.64
CA LYS A 14 -14.78 -23.48 -17.52
C LYS A 14 -14.29 -22.04 -17.47
N ILE A 15 -12.99 -21.80 -17.69
CA ILE A 15 -12.44 -20.44 -17.79
C ILE A 15 -13.20 -19.64 -18.86
N ALA A 16 -13.38 -20.19 -20.05
CA ALA A 16 -14.13 -19.54 -21.13
C ALA A 16 -15.58 -19.23 -20.70
N HIS A 17 -16.24 -20.18 -20.03
CA HIS A 17 -17.59 -19.99 -19.49
C HIS A 17 -17.64 -18.83 -18.47
N HIS A 18 -16.73 -18.78 -17.50
CA HIS A 18 -16.67 -17.68 -16.51
C HIS A 18 -16.35 -16.33 -17.13
N LEU A 19 -15.53 -16.30 -18.18
CA LEU A 19 -15.23 -15.09 -18.95
C LEU A 19 -16.37 -14.66 -19.88
N GLY A 20 -17.44 -15.46 -20.01
CA GLY A 20 -18.55 -15.17 -20.91
C GLY A 20 -18.18 -15.27 -22.41
N VAL A 21 -17.16 -16.06 -22.75
CA VAL A 21 -16.69 -16.21 -24.14
C VAL A 21 -16.71 -17.68 -24.58
N SER A 22 -16.74 -17.91 -25.90
CA SER A 22 -16.58 -19.26 -26.43
C SER A 22 -15.15 -19.78 -26.21
N LEU A 23 -14.98 -21.11 -26.13
CA LEU A 23 -13.65 -21.73 -26.07
C LEU A 23 -12.79 -21.36 -27.28
N ARG A 24 -13.40 -21.24 -28.47
CA ARG A 24 -12.73 -20.79 -29.70
C ARG A 24 -12.24 -19.36 -29.58
N THR A 25 -13.03 -18.47 -28.99
CA THR A 25 -12.65 -17.09 -28.72
C THR A 25 -11.46 -17.03 -27.76
N LEU A 26 -11.49 -17.84 -26.70
CA LEU A 26 -10.38 -17.92 -25.74
C LEU A 26 -9.09 -18.45 -26.40
N GLN A 27 -9.19 -19.47 -27.25
CA GLN A 27 -8.05 -19.97 -28.03
C GLN A 27 -7.50 -18.92 -28.99
N ARG A 28 -8.37 -18.15 -29.66
CA ARG A 28 -7.96 -17.04 -30.52
C ARG A 28 -7.23 -15.97 -29.73
N TYR A 29 -7.71 -15.62 -28.53
CA TYR A 29 -7.02 -14.67 -27.66
C TYR A 29 -5.64 -15.17 -27.23
N ALA A 30 -5.53 -16.46 -26.89
CA ALA A 30 -4.24 -17.07 -26.54
C ALA A 30 -3.25 -17.00 -27.71
N ALA A 31 -3.68 -17.38 -28.92
CA ALA A 31 -2.83 -17.41 -30.11
C ALA A 31 -2.45 -16.02 -30.64
N SER A 32 -3.39 -15.07 -30.63
CA SER A 32 -3.15 -13.72 -31.16
C SER A 32 -2.51 -12.75 -30.17
N GLY A 33 -2.59 -13.05 -28.87
CA GLY A 33 -2.20 -12.09 -27.83
C GLY A 33 -3.08 -10.83 -27.77
N ASN A 34 -4.23 -10.82 -28.45
CA ASN A 34 -5.13 -9.66 -28.55
C ASN A 34 -6.45 -9.91 -27.80
N ALA A 35 -6.36 -10.25 -26.52
CA ALA A 35 -7.53 -10.31 -25.65
C ALA A 35 -7.93 -8.89 -25.18
N PRO A 36 -9.22 -8.63 -24.90
CA PRO A 36 -9.62 -7.42 -24.20
C PRO A 36 -8.91 -7.30 -22.85
N ARG A 37 -8.57 -6.07 -22.43
CA ARG A 37 -7.88 -5.82 -21.15
C ARG A 37 -8.59 -6.45 -19.96
N ALA A 38 -9.92 -6.46 -19.96
CA ALA A 38 -10.71 -7.10 -18.90
C ALA A 38 -10.35 -8.59 -18.74
N VAL A 39 -10.16 -9.33 -19.84
CA VAL A 39 -9.77 -10.75 -19.80
C VAL A 39 -8.40 -10.93 -19.17
N TYR A 40 -7.43 -10.09 -19.53
CA TYR A 40 -6.11 -10.12 -18.91
C TYR A 40 -6.16 -9.86 -17.41
N LEU A 41 -6.94 -8.85 -16.99
CA LEU A 41 -7.09 -8.52 -15.58
C LEU A 41 -7.73 -9.65 -14.81
N THR A 42 -8.85 -10.21 -15.30
CA THR A 42 -9.52 -11.32 -14.62
C THR A 42 -8.57 -12.51 -14.44
N LEU A 43 -7.86 -12.93 -15.50
CA LEU A 43 -6.89 -14.03 -15.40
C LEU A 43 -5.72 -13.70 -14.47
N TRP A 44 -5.29 -12.44 -14.43
CA TRP A 44 -4.23 -11.99 -13.53
C TRP A 44 -4.68 -12.03 -12.07
N PHE A 45 -5.87 -11.53 -11.75
CA PHE A 45 -6.41 -11.54 -10.38
C PHE A 45 -6.56 -12.95 -9.81
N GLU A 46 -6.92 -13.91 -10.66
CA GLU A 46 -7.05 -15.33 -10.27
C GLU A 46 -5.72 -16.11 -10.33
N SER A 47 -4.67 -15.52 -10.91
CA SER A 47 -3.36 -16.17 -10.98
C SER A 47 -2.66 -16.18 -9.62
N ARG A 48 -1.84 -17.19 -9.36
CA ARG A 48 -0.98 -17.28 -8.17
C ARG A 48 -0.04 -16.09 -8.09
N TRP A 49 0.47 -15.64 -9.25
CA TRP A 49 1.35 -14.48 -9.33
C TRP A 49 0.63 -13.17 -8.96
N GLY A 50 -0.58 -12.96 -9.48
CA GLY A 50 -1.38 -11.79 -9.15
C GLY A 50 -1.77 -11.76 -7.68
N LEU A 51 -2.22 -12.90 -7.13
CA LEU A 51 -2.54 -13.02 -5.71
C LEU A 51 -1.32 -12.76 -4.82
N SER A 52 -0.14 -13.30 -5.18
CA SER A 52 1.11 -13.04 -4.46
C SER A 52 1.50 -11.57 -4.49
N THR A 53 1.33 -10.91 -5.64
CA THR A 53 1.64 -9.48 -5.82
C THR A 53 0.71 -8.62 -4.95
N LEU A 54 -0.59 -8.88 -4.96
CA LEU A 54 -1.57 -8.18 -4.14
C LEU A 54 -1.28 -8.36 -2.65
N ASN A 55 -0.95 -9.59 -2.24
CA ASN A 55 -0.59 -9.86 -0.85
C ASN A 55 0.68 -9.11 -0.43
N ALA A 56 1.73 -9.14 -1.25
CA ALA A 56 2.97 -8.42 -0.98
C ALA A 56 2.72 -6.91 -0.86
N GLN A 57 1.91 -6.35 -1.76
CA GLN A 57 1.52 -4.95 -1.72
C GLN A 57 0.78 -4.60 -0.42
N ALA A 58 -0.25 -5.38 -0.05
CA ALA A 58 -1.02 -5.14 1.16
C ALA A 58 -0.15 -5.20 2.44
N VAL A 59 0.77 -6.18 2.50
CA VAL A 59 1.72 -6.30 3.63
C VAL A 59 2.64 -5.09 3.69
N ASN A 60 3.22 -4.67 2.56
CA ASN A 60 4.12 -3.52 2.50
C ASN A 60 3.39 -2.23 2.90
N GLU A 61 2.19 -2.00 2.38
CA GLU A 61 1.38 -0.83 2.74
C GLU A 61 1.08 -0.79 4.25
N ALA A 62 0.71 -1.94 4.84
CA ALA A 62 0.47 -2.03 6.28
C ALA A 62 1.73 -1.75 7.11
N GLN A 63 2.89 -2.24 6.67
CA GLN A 63 4.18 -1.97 7.32
C GLN A 63 4.56 -0.49 7.23
N HIS A 64 4.40 0.12 6.05
CA HIS A 64 4.66 1.53 5.85
C HIS A 64 3.75 2.41 6.71
N ALA A 65 2.45 2.10 6.78
CA ALA A 65 1.51 2.82 7.63
C ALA A 65 1.90 2.74 9.12
N ARG A 66 2.28 1.56 9.61
CA ARG A 66 2.75 1.37 10.98
C ARG A 66 4.03 2.18 11.26
N ALA A 67 5.02 2.08 10.38
CA ALA A 67 6.27 2.83 10.52
C ALA A 67 6.04 4.34 10.54
N TRP A 68 5.14 4.82 9.68
CA TRP A 68 4.74 6.22 9.62
C TRP A 68 4.11 6.70 10.94
N ILE A 69 3.14 5.95 11.48
CA ILE A 69 2.50 6.27 12.76
C ILE A 69 3.54 6.31 13.88
N THR A 70 4.40 5.30 13.99
CA THR A 70 5.45 5.27 15.02
C THR A 70 6.41 6.44 14.89
N SER A 71 6.74 6.87 13.67
CA SER A 71 7.58 8.05 13.44
C SER A 71 6.88 9.32 13.90
N LEU A 72 5.59 9.48 13.59
CA LEU A 72 4.79 10.63 14.02
C LEU A 72 4.65 10.69 15.54
N GLU A 73 4.45 9.56 16.20
CA GLU A 73 4.35 9.49 17.66
C GLU A 73 5.65 9.91 18.34
N ARG A 74 6.80 9.43 17.84
CA ARG A 74 8.12 9.85 18.32
C ARG A 74 8.35 11.35 18.16
N GLU A 75 7.95 11.89 17.02
CA GLU A 75 8.09 13.33 16.75
C GLU A 75 7.16 14.16 17.64
N CYS A 76 5.92 13.73 17.84
CA CYS A 76 5.00 14.35 18.78
C CYS A 76 5.57 14.37 20.20
N GLU A 77 6.15 13.26 20.66
CA GLU A 77 6.74 13.17 22.00
C GLU A 77 7.97 14.07 22.12
N ARG A 78 8.82 14.11 21.10
CA ARG A 78 9.96 15.03 21.04
C ARG A 78 9.51 16.49 21.15
N LEU A 79 8.50 16.89 20.38
CA LEU A 79 7.97 18.25 20.39
C LEU A 79 7.32 18.61 21.73
N ARG A 80 6.54 17.70 22.33
CA ARG A 80 6.00 17.88 23.68
C ARG A 80 7.10 18.05 24.71
N GLY A 81 8.17 17.27 24.62
CA GLY A 81 9.35 17.40 25.48
C GLY A 81 10.01 18.77 25.34
N MET A 82 10.17 19.27 24.11
CA MET A 82 10.70 20.61 23.86
C MET A 82 9.80 21.71 24.43
N ILE A 83 8.49 21.63 24.23
CA ILE A 83 7.52 22.59 24.77
C ILE A 83 7.63 22.64 26.30
N ARG A 84 7.60 21.49 26.97
CA ARG A 84 7.75 21.42 28.44
C ARG A 84 9.08 22.03 28.92
N ALA A 85 10.17 21.77 28.22
CA ALA A 85 11.48 22.33 28.57
C ALA A 85 11.49 23.86 28.44
N LEU A 86 10.88 24.40 27.39
CA LEU A 86 10.76 25.85 27.17
C LEU A 86 9.82 26.51 28.20
N GLU A 87 8.68 25.89 28.48
CA GLU A 87 7.74 26.36 29.51
C GLU A 87 8.39 26.39 30.90
N ASN A 88 9.14 25.34 31.26
CA ASN A 88 9.88 25.31 32.52
C ASN A 88 10.97 26.40 32.56
N ALA A 89 11.71 26.60 31.47
CA ALA A 89 12.73 27.64 31.38
C ALA A 89 12.14 29.07 31.41
N GLN A 90 10.89 29.28 30.99
CA GLN A 90 10.19 30.55 31.16
C GLN A 90 9.65 30.73 32.59
N GLY A 91 9.13 29.67 33.22
CA GLY A 91 8.63 29.70 34.60
C GLY A 91 9.73 29.85 35.65
N GLN A 92 10.93 29.34 35.34
CA GLN A 92 12.16 29.62 36.09
C GLN A 92 12.80 30.87 35.49
N ALA A 93 12.37 32.04 35.97
CA ALA A 93 13.14 33.27 35.74
C ALA A 93 14.60 32.98 36.08
N ALA A 94 15.48 33.06 35.09
CA ALA A 94 16.91 32.89 35.32
C ALA A 94 17.33 33.88 36.43
N ALA A 95 18.24 33.51 37.33
CA ALA A 95 18.71 34.45 38.37
C ALA A 95 19.33 35.73 37.78
N ASN A 96 19.67 35.68 36.49
CA ASN A 96 20.17 36.73 35.62
C ASN A 96 19.15 37.20 34.56
N SER A 97 17.88 36.80 34.66
CA SER A 97 16.81 37.45 33.90
C SER A 97 16.80 38.90 34.35
N ALA A 98 17.18 39.82 33.45
CA ALA A 98 17.22 41.23 33.78
C ALA A 98 15.85 41.63 34.34
N VAL A 99 15.84 42.03 35.63
CA VAL A 99 14.75 42.81 36.21
C VAL A 99 14.81 44.14 35.49
N PHE A 100 14.24 44.21 34.28
CA PHE A 100 13.96 45.49 33.66
C PHE A 100 12.81 46.12 34.45
N SER A 101 13.18 46.78 35.54
CA SER A 101 12.46 47.93 36.05
C SER A 101 12.60 49.04 35.00
N ALA A 102 11.57 49.24 34.19
CA ALA A 102 11.41 50.46 33.42
C ALA A 102 9.96 50.92 33.59
N PHE A 103 9.81 51.84 34.55
CA PHE A 103 8.76 52.83 34.79
C PHE A 103 7.30 52.40 34.71
#